data_AF-A0A645HZY8-F1
#
_entry.id   AF-A0A645HZY8-F1
#
_cell.length_a   1.000
_cell.length_b   1.000
_cell.length_c   1.000
_cell.angle_alpha   90.00
_cell.angle_beta   90.00
_cell.angle_gamma   90.00
#
_symmetry.space_group_name_H-M   'P 1'
#
loop_
_entity.id
_entity.type
_entity.pdbx_description
1 polymer ?
#
loop_
_entity_poly.entity_id
_entity_poly.type
_entity_poly.pdbx_seq_one_letter_code
_entity_poly.pdbx_strand_id
1 'polypeptide(L)'
;MKIFLDGDLSTQKIIILIAVAKQNSLFYEFLYQVYREKVIIGVCELNDIDINIFFKNKQDQSEDVASWTDTTLKRLRSTYMNFMVDAGLLTINGKKKELTPPVMDITLEHYFKYNGEIQLIKAITGVN
;
A
#
# COMPACT_ATOMS: atom_id res chain seq x y z
N MET A 1 8.82 -17.11 8.46
CA MET A 1 10.25 -16.73 8.32
C MET A 1 10.95 -17.46 7.18
N LYS A 2 10.73 -18.77 6.99
CA LYS A 2 11.29 -19.53 5.85
C LYS A 2 10.97 -18.94 4.47
N ILE A 3 9.71 -18.56 4.21
CA ILE A 3 9.29 -17.91 2.94
C ILE A 3 10.05 -16.60 2.68
N PHE A 4 10.40 -15.85 3.73
CA PHE A 4 11.17 -14.63 3.59
C PHE A 4 12.63 -14.92 3.26
N LEU A 5 13.25 -15.88 3.95
CA LEU A 5 14.66 -16.24 3.72
C LEU A 5 14.91 -16.91 2.36
N ASP A 6 13.94 -17.72 1.91
CA ASP A 6 14.04 -18.49 0.67
C ASP A 6 13.45 -17.75 -0.54
N GLY A 7 12.68 -16.67 -0.31
CA GLY A 7 12.02 -15.89 -1.35
C GLY A 7 12.97 -14.94 -2.08
N ASP A 8 12.62 -14.58 -3.32
CA ASP A 8 13.36 -13.58 -4.07
C ASP A 8 13.20 -12.17 -3.48
N LEU A 9 13.99 -11.20 -3.97
CA LEU A 9 13.98 -9.84 -3.45
C LEU A 9 12.59 -9.19 -3.55
N SER A 10 11.83 -9.50 -4.60
CA SER A 10 10.46 -9.01 -4.78
C SER A 10 9.55 -9.53 -3.67
N THR A 11 9.56 -10.85 -3.43
CA THR A 11 8.79 -11.51 -2.37
C THR A 11 9.14 -10.96 -1.00
N GLN A 12 10.43 -10.78 -0.71
CA GLN A 12 10.90 -10.21 0.56
C GLN A 12 10.36 -8.79 0.79
N LYS A 13 10.43 -7.94 -0.24
CA LYS A 13 9.92 -6.57 -0.21
C LYS A 13 8.41 -6.53 0.05
N ILE A 14 7.64 -7.40 -0.60
CA ILE A 14 6.20 -7.52 -0.36
C ILE A 14 5.90 -7.99 1.06
N ILE A 15 6.64 -8.97 1.59
CA ILE A 15 6.48 -9.41 2.99
C ILE A 15 6.75 -8.25 3.97
N ILE A 16 7.79 -7.45 3.73
CA ILE A 16 8.11 -6.28 4.55
C ILE A 16 6.97 -5.26 4.49
N LEU A 17 6.47 -4.94 3.28
CA LEU A 17 5.35 -4.03 3.10
C LEU A 17 4.11 -4.50 3.88
N ILE A 18 3.78 -5.78 3.79
CA ILE A 18 2.65 -6.38 4.51
C ILE A 18 2.85 -6.24 6.03
N ALA A 19 4.06 -6.49 6.54
CA ALA A 19 4.37 -6.29 7.96
C ALA A 19 4.16 -4.83 8.39
N VAL A 20 4.58 -3.86 7.56
CA VAL A 20 4.35 -2.43 7.80
C VAL A 20 2.85 -2.11 7.82
N ALA A 21 2.09 -2.60 6.84
CA ALA A 21 0.64 -2.39 6.75
C ALA A 21 -0.11 -2.99 7.95
N LYS A 22 0.33 -4.15 8.47
CA LYS A 22 -0.25 -4.76 9.67
C LYS A 22 -0.01 -3.93 10.93
N GLN A 23 1.12 -3.23 11.02
CA GLN A 23 1.45 -2.38 12.17
C GLN A 23 0.87 -0.96 12.05
N ASN A 24 0.57 -0.52 10.83
CA ASN A 24 0.05 0.81 10.53
C ASN A 24 -1.31 0.71 9.82
N SER A 25 -2.39 0.76 10.61
CA SER A 25 -3.77 0.65 10.11
C SER A 25 -4.12 1.74 9.09
N LEU A 26 -3.65 2.97 9.29
CA LEU A 26 -3.92 4.08 8.38
C LEU A 26 -3.26 3.86 7.00
N PHE A 27 -2.06 3.29 6.98
CA PHE A 27 -1.39 2.90 5.73
C PHE A 27 -2.13 1.73 5.05
N TYR A 28 -2.57 0.73 5.83
CA TYR A 28 -3.39 -0.36 5.29
C TYR A 28 -4.71 0.17 4.67
N GLU A 29 -5.39 1.10 5.34
CA GLU A 29 -6.59 1.75 4.81
C GLU A 29 -6.30 2.51 3.52
N PHE A 30 -5.15 3.18 3.42
CA PHE A 30 -4.73 3.84 2.18
C PHE A 30 -4.53 2.84 1.05
N LEU A 31 -3.85 1.72 1.31
CA LEU A 31 -3.68 0.64 0.32
C LEU A 31 -5.03 0.07 -0.13
N TYR A 32 -5.94 -0.15 0.81
CA TYR A 32 -7.24 -0.77 0.53
C TYR A 32 -8.22 0.18 -0.18
N GLN A 33 -8.27 1.45 0.21
CA GLN A 33 -9.25 2.42 -0.28
C GLN A 33 -8.79 3.16 -1.53
N VAL A 34 -7.48 3.38 -1.71
CA VAL A 34 -6.97 4.22 -2.81
C VAL A 34 -6.20 3.39 -3.82
N TYR A 35 -5.16 2.68 -3.38
CA TYR A 35 -4.31 1.92 -4.29
C TYR A 35 -5.08 0.79 -4.96
N ARG A 36 -5.73 -0.07 -4.16
CA ARG A 36 -6.48 -1.23 -4.64
C ARG A 36 -7.55 -0.85 -5.66
N GLU A 37 -8.32 0.20 -5.36
CA GLU A 37 -9.40 0.68 -6.24
C GLU A 37 -8.84 1.09 -7.61
N LYS A 38 -7.73 1.82 -7.64
CA LYS A 38 -7.06 2.20 -8.90
C LYS A 38 -6.56 1.01 -9.69
N VAL A 39 -5.97 0.02 -9.00
CA VAL A 39 -5.52 -1.22 -9.63
C VAL A 39 -6.70 -1.96 -10.27
N ILE A 40 -7.84 -2.06 -9.57
CA ILE A 40 -9.06 -2.71 -10.09
C ILE A 40 -9.61 -2.00 -11.33
N ILE A 41 -9.63 -0.66 -11.31
CA ILE A 41 -10.14 0.15 -12.43
C ILE A 41 -9.15 0.14 -13.62
N GLY A 42 -7.91 -0.31 -13.41
CA GLY A 42 -6.87 -0.31 -14.43
C GLY A 42 -6.25 1.07 -14.66
N VAL A 43 -6.30 1.95 -13.65
CA VAL A 43 -5.60 3.23 -13.69
C VAL A 43 -4.10 2.99 -13.56
N CYS A 44 -3.30 3.59 -14.44
CA CYS A 44 -1.85 3.37 -14.47
C CYS A 44 -1.04 4.27 -13.55
N GLU A 45 -1.64 5.33 -12.97
CA GLU A 45 -0.90 6.35 -12.22
C GLU A 45 -1.57 6.70 -10.87
N LEU A 46 -0.74 6.94 -9.85
CA LEU A 46 -1.14 7.48 -8.56
C LEU A 46 -0.74 8.95 -8.45
N ASN A 47 -1.73 9.83 -8.31
CA ASN A 47 -1.55 11.26 -8.25
C ASN A 47 -1.50 11.77 -6.81
N ASP A 48 -0.88 12.93 -6.61
CA ASP A 48 -0.83 13.58 -5.29
C ASP A 48 -2.23 13.91 -4.76
N ILE A 49 -3.18 14.18 -5.65
CA ILE A 49 -4.58 14.45 -5.29
C ILE A 49 -5.21 13.23 -4.60
N ASP A 50 -4.86 12.00 -5.00
CA ASP A 50 -5.49 10.79 -4.47
C ASP A 50 -5.22 10.62 -2.97
N ILE A 51 -3.97 10.82 -2.56
CA ILE A 51 -3.60 10.75 -1.14
C ILE A 51 -4.08 11.98 -0.36
N ASN A 52 -4.20 13.14 -1.01
CA ASN A 52 -4.77 14.33 -0.37
C ASN A 52 -6.26 14.13 -0.06
N ILE A 53 -7.03 13.56 -0.99
CA ILE A 53 -8.43 13.22 -0.78
C ILE A 53 -8.56 12.19 0.35
N PHE A 54 -7.71 11.17 0.37
CA PHE A 54 -7.69 10.19 1.46
C PHE A 54 -7.51 10.87 2.83
N PHE A 55 -6.48 11.70 3.01
CA PHE A 55 -6.27 12.39 4.28
C PHE A 55 -7.39 13.36 4.61
N LYS A 56 -7.92 14.08 3.62
CA LYS A 56 -9.06 14.99 3.85
C LYS A 56 -10.28 14.23 4.38
N ASN A 57 -10.61 13.09 3.79
CA ASN A 57 -11.68 12.22 4.28
C ASN A 57 -11.41 11.72 5.70
N LYS A 58 -10.15 11.41 6.04
CA LYS A 58 -9.77 10.98 7.40
C LYS A 58 -9.89 12.10 8.42
N GLN A 59 -9.53 13.33 8.05
CA GLN A 59 -9.74 14.52 8.89
C GLN A 59 -11.23 14.74 9.17
N ASP A 60 -12.09 14.54 8.17
CA ASP A 60 -13.54 14.70 8.34
C ASP A 60 -14.17 13.57 9.19
N GLN A 61 -13.51 12.41 9.29
CA GLN A 61 -13.96 11.23 10.04
C GLN A 61 -13.38 11.12 11.46
N SER A 62 -12.29 11.82 11.77
CA SER A 62 -11.55 11.68 13.03
C SER A 62 -11.01 13.01 13.52
N GLU A 63 -11.42 13.41 14.73
CA GLU A 63 -10.93 14.62 15.38
C GLU A 63 -9.42 14.60 15.62
N ASP A 64 -8.84 13.42 15.90
CA ASP A 64 -7.40 13.25 16.06
C ASP A 64 -6.67 13.58 14.75
N VAL A 65 -7.12 13.00 13.64
CA VAL A 65 -6.52 13.27 12.32
C VAL A 65 -6.77 14.72 11.89
N ALA A 66 -7.94 15.28 12.22
CA ALA A 66 -8.26 16.69 11.97
C ALA A 66 -7.27 17.65 12.66
N SER A 67 -6.74 17.26 13.82
CA SER A 67 -5.75 18.04 14.57
C SER A 67 -4.34 18.03 13.97
N TRP A 68 -4.07 17.13 13.00
CA TRP A 68 -2.73 16.98 12.44
C TRP A 68 -2.34 18.16 11.56
N THR A 69 -1.10 18.63 11.74
CA THR A 69 -0.54 19.73 10.94
C THR A 69 -0.27 19.31 9.50
N ASP A 70 -0.23 20.30 8.60
CA ASP A 70 0.19 20.10 7.21
C ASP A 70 1.57 19.44 7.09
N THR A 71 2.49 19.75 8.01
CA THR A 71 3.81 19.13 8.06
C THR A 71 3.72 17.64 8.38
N THR A 72 2.86 17.25 9.34
CA THR A 72 2.61 15.84 9.67
C THR A 72 2.03 15.10 8.46
N LEU A 73 1.00 15.66 7.83
CA LEU A 73 0.36 15.09 6.65
C LEU A 73 1.33 14.97 5.47
N LYS A 74 2.19 15.97 5.26
CA LYS A 74 3.23 15.94 4.23
C LYS A 74 4.24 14.81 4.48
N ARG A 75 4.68 14.63 5.73
CA ARG A 75 5.59 13.55 6.11
C ARG A 75 4.95 12.18 5.87
N LEU A 76 3.72 11.97 6.32
CA LEU A 76 2.99 10.72 6.11
C LEU A 76 2.81 10.41 4.61
N ARG A 77 2.46 11.41 3.80
CA ARG A 77 2.39 11.25 2.34
C ARG A 77 3.70 10.74 1.76
N SER A 78 4.82 11.39 2.09
CA SER A 78 6.14 10.96 1.62
C SER A 78 6.49 9.54 2.11
N THR A 79 6.22 9.23 3.38
CA THR A 79 6.46 7.89 3.94
C THR A 79 5.65 6.81 3.21
N TYR A 80 4.37 7.06 2.93
CA TYR A 80 3.53 6.09 2.23
C TYR A 80 4.00 5.84 0.80
N MET A 81 4.35 6.91 0.07
CA MET A 81 4.92 6.78 -1.27
C MET A 81 6.22 5.97 -1.25
N ASN A 82 7.11 6.26 -0.29
CA ASN A 82 8.39 5.54 -0.17
C ASN A 82 8.17 4.04 0.11
N PHE A 83 7.26 3.68 1.02
CA PHE A 83 6.95 2.27 1.27
C PHE A 83 6.49 1.54 0.01
N MET A 84 5.64 2.18 -0.79
CA MET A 84 5.14 1.60 -2.03
C MET A 84 6.22 1.51 -3.11
N VAL A 85 7.09 2.51 -3.23
CA VAL A 85 8.22 2.50 -4.17
C VAL A 85 9.23 1.43 -3.79
N ASP A 86 9.62 1.36 -2.51
CA ASP A 86 10.57 0.37 -2.02
C ASP A 86 10.06 -1.06 -2.24
N ALA A 87 8.76 -1.26 -2.06
CA ALA A 87 8.07 -2.52 -2.27
C ALA A 87 7.75 -2.84 -3.75
N GLY A 88 7.99 -1.90 -4.67
CA GLY A 88 7.73 -2.09 -6.09
C GLY A 88 6.26 -2.00 -6.51
N LEU A 89 5.38 -1.45 -5.66
CA LEU A 89 3.98 -1.17 -5.99
C LEU A 89 3.83 0.12 -6.82
N LEU A 90 4.83 0.99 -6.75
CA LEU A 90 4.94 2.23 -7.52
C LEU A 90 6.32 2.32 -8.15
N THR A 91 6.37 2.79 -9.40
CA THR A 91 7.61 3.19 -10.07
C THR A 91 7.57 4.68 -10.38
N ILE A 92 8.67 5.37 -10.12
CA ILE A 92 8.79 6.81 -10.44
C ILE A 92 9.43 6.94 -11.81
N ASN A 93 8.66 7.45 -12.77
CA ASN A 93 9.13 7.74 -14.12
C ASN A 93 9.03 9.25 -14.39
N GLY A 94 10.13 9.96 -14.15
CA GLY A 94 10.15 11.43 -14.14
C GLY A 94 9.26 12.00 -13.03
N LYS A 95 8.13 12.62 -13.39
CA LYS A 95 7.14 13.15 -12.43
C LYS A 95 5.95 12.21 -12.18
N LYS A 96 5.86 11.10 -12.93
CA LYS A 96 4.75 10.16 -12.86
C LYS A 96 5.03 9.09 -11.82
N LYS A 97 4.00 8.71 -11.07
CA LYS A 97 4.05 7.57 -10.13
C LYS A 97 3.20 6.47 -10.74
N GLU A 98 3.85 5.59 -11.49
CA GLU A 98 3.20 4.51 -12.22
C GLU A 98 2.88 3.36 -11.27
N LEU A 99 1.65 2.86 -11.30
CA LEU A 99 1.20 1.73 -10.50
C LEU A 99 1.75 0.44 -11.11
N THR A 100 2.45 -0.34 -10.28
CA THR A 100 3.03 -1.62 -10.65
C THR A 100 2.52 -2.70 -9.70
N PRO A 101 1.30 -3.21 -9.90
CA PRO A 101 0.75 -4.29 -9.09
C PRO A 101 1.71 -5.48 -9.05
N PRO A 102 2.10 -5.98 -7.86
CA PRO A 102 3.01 -7.09 -7.76
C PRO A 102 2.37 -8.36 -8.29
N VAL A 103 3.15 -9.15 -9.02
CA VAL A 103 2.79 -10.53 -9.32
C VAL A 103 3.00 -11.33 -8.04
N MET A 104 1.92 -11.91 -7.51
CA MET A 104 1.98 -12.71 -6.28
C MET A 104 2.56 -14.09 -6.55
N ASP A 105 3.54 -14.48 -5.73
CA ASP A 105 3.97 -15.87 -5.65
C ASP A 105 2.87 -16.73 -5.00
N ILE A 106 2.59 -17.89 -5.60
CA ILE A 106 1.52 -18.80 -5.16
C ILE A 106 1.76 -19.30 -3.73
N THR A 107 3.03 -19.53 -3.35
CA THR A 107 3.39 -19.96 -1.99
C THR A 107 3.06 -18.87 -0.98
N LEU A 108 3.36 -17.61 -1.33
CA LEU A 108 3.04 -16.47 -0.50
C LEU A 108 1.53 -16.28 -0.35
N GLU A 109 0.77 -16.37 -1.45
CA GLU A 109 -0.69 -16.28 -1.41
C GLU A 109 -1.31 -17.37 -0.53
N HIS A 110 -0.88 -18.63 -0.70
CA HIS A 110 -1.34 -19.74 0.13
C HIS A 110 -1.03 -19.53 1.61
N TYR A 111 0.16 -19.02 1.95
CA TYR A 111 0.53 -18.71 3.33
C TYR A 111 -0.44 -17.70 3.95
N PHE A 112 -0.73 -16.59 3.28
CA PHE A 112 -1.65 -15.58 3.80
C PHE A 112 -3.10 -16.08 3.85
N LYS A 113 -3.52 -16.87 2.87
CA LYS A 113 -4.86 -17.49 2.86
C LYS A 113 -5.04 -18.45 4.05
N TYR A 114 -4.04 -19.29 4.32
CA TYR A 114 -4.06 -20.21 5.47
C TYR A 114 -4.12 -19.48 6.81
N ASN A 115 -3.45 -18.33 6.92
CA ASN A 115 -3.44 -17.51 8.13
C ASN A 115 -4.65 -16.56 8.27
N GLY A 116 -5.62 -16.59 7.35
CA GLY A 116 -6.81 -15.72 7.38
C GLY A 116 -6.56 -14.27 6.98
N GLU A 117 -5.41 -13.97 6.36
CA GLU A 117 -4.94 -12.61 6.05
C GLU A 117 -5.17 -12.24 4.57
N ILE A 118 -6.12 -12.90 3.90
CA ILE A 118 -6.37 -12.74 2.46
C ILE A 118 -6.71 -11.30 2.06
N GLN A 119 -7.27 -10.49 2.96
CA GLN A 119 -7.64 -9.10 2.66
C GLN A 119 -6.41 -8.21 2.42
N LEU A 120 -5.27 -8.50 3.06
CA LEU A 120 -4.01 -7.82 2.81
C LEU A 120 -3.48 -8.12 1.40
N ILE A 121 -3.62 -9.37 0.95
CA ILE A 121 -3.28 -9.73 -0.43
C ILE A 121 -4.18 -9.03 -1.43
N LYS A 122 -5.49 -9.00 -1.17
CA LYS A 122 -6.44 -8.28 -2.03
C LYS A 122 -6.14 -6.78 -2.10
N ALA A 123 -5.67 -6.17 -1.01
CA ALA A 123 -5.29 -4.76 -0.96
C ALA A 123 -4.15 -4.43 -1.92
N ILE A 124 -3.14 -5.30 -2.02
CA ILE A 124 -1.94 -5.03 -2.84
C ILE A 124 -2.02 -5.61 -4.26
N THR A 125 -2.93 -6.53 -4.54
CA THR A 125 -3.07 -7.14 -5.88
C THR A 125 -4.24 -6.59 -6.69
N GLY A 126 -5.24 -5.99 -6.05
CA GLY A 126 -6.48 -5.59 -6.73
C GLY A 126 -7.37 -6.77 -7.14
N VAL A 127 -7.07 -8.01 -6.69
CA VAL A 127 -7.92 -9.18 -7.00
C VAL A 127 -9.15 -9.18 -6.06
N ASN A 128 -10.32 -9.57 -6.61
CA ASN A 128 -11.58 -9.70 -5.87
C ASN A 128 -11.80 -11.11 -5.32
#